data_AF-A0A7S7UIL3-F1
#
_entry.id   AF-A0A7S7UIL3-F1
#
_cell.length_a   1.000
_cell.length_b   1.000
_cell.length_c   1.000
_cell.angle_alpha   90.00
_cell.angle_beta   90.00
_cell.angle_gamma   90.00
#
_symmetry.space_group_name_H-M   'P 1'
#
loop_
_entity.id
_entity.type
_entity.pdbx_description
1 polymer ?
#
loop_
_entity_poly.entity_id
_entity_poly.type
_entity_poly.pdbx_seq_one_letter_code
_entity_poly.pdbx_strand_id
1 'polypeptide(L)' 'MYSSIELIVASHVELKNRRALEELRGHRHHLLEQLRMVSGIDPARAIEQVEEDIRVIDEGLEQLRPPPGTLPDNEWR' A
#
# COMPACT_ATOMS: atom_id res chain seq x y z
N MET A 1 13.13 4.46 13.35
CA MET A 1 12.23 3.50 14.03
C MET A 1 11.19 3.15 12.99
N TYR A 2 11.02 1.86 12.64
CA TYR A 2 10.00 1.48 11.66
C TYR A 2 8.61 1.69 12.26
N SER A 3 7.73 2.32 11.49
CA SER A 3 6.30 2.38 11.73
C SER A 3 5.68 0.98 11.65
N SER A 4 4.51 0.81 12.25
CA SER A 4 3.80 -0.47 12.22
C SER A 4 3.47 -0.92 10.80
N ILE A 5 3.22 0.02 9.88
CA ILE A 5 2.91 -0.31 8.48
C ILE A 5 4.13 -0.88 7.76
N GLU A 6 5.32 -0.32 7.98
CA GLU A 6 6.56 -0.83 7.39
C GLU A 6 6.84 -2.28 7.83
N LEU A 7 6.59 -2.61 9.11
CA LEU A 7 6.77 -3.97 9.63
C LEU A 7 5.75 -4.96 9.02
N ILE A 8 4.50 -4.54 8.87
CA ILE A 8 3.45 -5.37 8.24
C ILE A 8 3.80 -5.63 6.77
N VAL A 9 4.17 -4.59 6.04
CA VAL A 9 4.55 -4.69 4.63
C VAL A 9 5.77 -5.59 4.46
N ALA A 10 6.81 -5.40 5.27
CA ALA A 10 8.01 -6.22 5.24
C ALA A 10 7.69 -7.72 5.41
N SER A 11 6.83 -8.08 6.38
CA SER A 11 6.43 -9.47 6.58
C SER A 11 5.68 -10.04 5.36
N HIS A 12 4.78 -9.27 4.74
CA HIS A 12 4.09 -9.74 3.53
C HIS A 12 5.02 -9.86 2.31
N VAL A 13 6.02 -8.99 2.18
CA VAL A 13 7.06 -9.09 1.15
C VAL A 13 7.89 -10.36 1.35
N GLU A 14 8.35 -10.63 2.58
CA GLU A 14 9.09 -11.86 2.93
C GLU A 14 8.28 -13.12 2.58
N LEU A 15 6.97 -13.09 2.85
CA LEU A 15 6.04 -14.17 2.55
C LEU A 15 5.58 -14.19 1.07
N LYS A 16 6.05 -13.26 0.23
CA LYS A 16 5.62 -13.06 -1.17
C LYS A 16 4.11 -12.95 -1.34
N ASN A 17 3.42 -12.44 -0.33
CA ASN A 17 1.97 -12.35 -0.31
C ASN A 17 1.50 -11.05 -0.96
N ARG A 18 1.65 -10.99 -2.29
CA ARG A 18 1.24 -9.84 -3.11
C ARG A 18 -0.23 -9.50 -2.92
N ARG A 19 -1.11 -10.50 -2.87
CA ARG A 19 -2.56 -10.31 -2.71
C ARG A 19 -2.90 -9.57 -1.41
N ALA A 20 -2.27 -9.95 -0.29
CA ALA A 20 -2.51 -9.27 0.98
C ALA A 20 -2.06 -7.80 0.94
N LEU A 21 -0.96 -7.49 0.24
CA LEU A 21 -0.51 -6.11 0.04
C LEU A 21 -1.47 -5.31 -0.86
N GLU A 22 -2.02 -5.92 -1.92
CA GLU A 22 -3.03 -5.28 -2.78
C GLU A 22 -4.33 -4.99 -2.01
N GLU A 23 -4.81 -5.95 -1.20
CA GLU A 23 -5.98 -5.77 -0.32
C GLU A 23 -5.72 -4.66 0.71
N LEU A 24 -4.52 -4.64 1.33
CA LEU A 24 -4.12 -3.59 2.26
C LEU A 24 -4.08 -2.21 1.58
N ARG A 25 -3.53 -2.11 0.37
CA ARG A 25 -3.52 -0.86 -0.42
C ARG A 25 -4.95 -0.39 -0.70
N GLY A 26 -5.83 -1.30 -1.10
CA GLY A 26 -7.25 -1.00 -1.32
C GLY A 26 -7.93 -0.40 -0.09
N HIS A 27 -7.70 -1.00 1.08
CA HIS A 27 -8.22 -0.45 2.35
C HIS A 27 -7.66 0.94 2.67
N ARG A 28 -6.37 1.20 2.40
CA ARG A 28 -5.77 2.52 2.62
C ARG A 28 -6.35 3.58 1.68
N HIS A 29 -6.54 3.28 0.40
CA HIS A 29 -7.20 4.20 -0.53
C HIS A 29 -8.63 4.51 -0.11
N HIS A 30 -9.39 3.49 0.30
CA HIS A 30 -10.75 3.70 0.77
C HIS A 30 -10.80 4.60 2.01
N LEU A 31 -9.86 4.43 2.95
CA LEU A 31 -9.74 5.32 4.11
C LEU A 31 -9.37 6.76 3.71
N LEU A 32 -8.47 6.93 2.74
CA LEU A 32 -8.09 8.24 2.23
C LEU A 32 -9.28 8.97 1.60
N GLU A 33 -10.10 8.27 0.82
CA GLU A 33 -11.34 8.82 0.26
C GLU A 33 -12.30 9.28 1.36
N GLN A 34 -12.49 8.46 2.40
CA GLN A 34 -13.32 8.84 3.54
C GLN A 34 -12.78 10.07 4.26
N LEU A 35 -11.48 10.14 4.53
CA LEU A 35 -10.84 11.28 5.20
C LEU A 35 -10.99 12.59 4.41
N ARG A 36 -10.94 12.53 3.07
CA ARG A 36 -11.16 13.70 2.20
C ARG A 36 -12.60 14.19 2.20
N MET A 37 -13.56 13.37 2.60
CA MET A 37 -14.97 13.75 2.73
C MET A 37 -15.33 14.26 4.12
N VAL A 38 -14.44 14.12 5.11
CA VAL A 38 -14.69 14.60 6.48
C VAL A 38 -14.79 16.11 6.50
N SER A 39 -15.87 16.61 7.10
CA SER A 39 -16.07 18.03 7.39
C SER A 39 -16.20 18.25 8.90
N GLY A 40 -15.75 19.40 9.40
CA GLY A 40 -15.92 19.79 10.81
C GLY A 40 -14.76 19.43 11.74
N ILE A 41 -13.74 18.74 11.22
CA ILE A 41 -12.40 18.60 11.83
C ILE A 41 -11.35 18.83 10.74
N ASP A 42 -10.10 19.06 11.12
CA ASP A 42 -8.96 19.11 10.19
C ASP A 42 -8.35 17.70 10.04
N PRO A 43 -8.56 17.01 8.90
CA PRO A 43 -8.01 15.67 8.67
C PRO A 43 -6.59 15.69 8.09
N ALA A 44 -5.95 16.85 7.89
CA ALA A 44 -4.71 16.95 7.10
C ALA A 44 -3.61 15.99 7.55
N ARG A 45 -3.34 15.91 8.86
CA ARG A 45 -2.33 15.00 9.41
C ARG A 45 -2.68 13.52 9.20
N ALA A 46 -3.97 13.17 9.27
CA ALA A 46 -4.41 11.80 9.02
C ALA A 46 -4.28 11.44 7.53
N ILE A 47 -4.57 12.39 6.64
CA ILE A 47 -4.37 12.24 5.20
C ILE A 47 -2.89 12.01 4.89
N GLU A 48 -1.99 12.85 5.40
CA GLU A 48 -0.54 12.70 5.21
C GLU A 48 -0.04 11.32 5.67
N GLN A 49 -0.50 10.84 6.83
CA GLN A 49 -0.13 9.53 7.33
C GLN A 49 -0.63 8.39 6.42
N VAL A 50 -1.86 8.47 5.91
CA VAL A 50 -2.41 7.44 5.02
C VAL A 50 -1.72 7.47 3.65
N GLU A 51 -1.34 8.64 3.15
CA GLU A 51 -0.56 8.77 1.90
C GLU A 51 0.86 8.21 2.05
N GLU A 52 1.46 8.31 3.24
CA GLU A 52 2.72 7.62 3.56
C GLU A 52 2.52 6.10 3.64
N ASP A 53 1.48 5.63 4.33
CA ASP A 53 1.15 4.20 4.38
C ASP A 53 1.01 3.59 2.97
N ILE A 54 0.32 4.29 2.06
CA ILE A 54 0.14 3.86 0.66
C ILE A 54 1.49 3.75 -0.05
N ARG A 55 2.38 4.75 0.10
CA ARG A 55 3.72 4.73 -0.51
C ARG A 55 4.54 3.53 -0.05
N VAL A 56 4.56 3.24 1.25
CA VAL A 56 5.26 2.07 1.80
C VAL A 56 4.71 0.76 1.21
N ILE A 57 3.39 0.65 1.06
CA ILE A 57 2.76 -0.55 0.46
C ILE A 57 3.12 -0.69 -1.02
N ASP A 58 3.11 0.40 -1.79
CA ASP A 58 3.47 0.38 -3.21
C ASP A 58 4.93 -0.02 -3.42
N GLU A 59 5.85 0.46 -2.58
CA GLU A 59 7.25 0.02 -2.58
C GLU A 59 7.38 -1.48 -2.26
N GLY A 60 6.59 -1.99 -1.31
CA GLY A 60 6.54 -3.42 -1.01
C GLY A 60 6.01 -4.26 -2.19
N LEU A 61 4.99 -3.77 -2.89
CA LEU A 61 4.45 -4.44 -4.08
C LEU A 61 5.45 -4.46 -5.25
N GLU A 62 6.21 -3.39 -5.43
CA GLU A 62 7.24 -3.29 -6.46
C GLU A 62 8.39 -4.27 -6.21
N GLN A 63 8.77 -4.53 -4.95
CA GLN A 63 9.74 -5.57 -4.60
C GLN A 63 9.28 -6.98 -4.99
N LEU A 64 7.95 -7.21 -5.03
CA LEU A 64 7.37 -8.47 -5.47
C LEU A 64 7.17 -8.54 -7.00
N ARG A 65 7.48 -7.47 -7.74
CA ARG A 65 7.41 -7.49 -9.20
C ARG A 65 8.54 -8.38 -9.74
N PRO A 66 8.25 -9.36 -10.61
CA PRO A 66 9.27 -10.16 -11.26
C PRO A 66 10.12 -9.25 -12.16
N PRO A 67 11.37 -9.65 -12.44
CA PRO A 67 12.25 -8.87 -13.29
C PRO A 67 11.60 -8.60 -14.66
N PRO A 68 11.81 -7.40 -15.24
CA PRO A 68 11.34 -7.10 -16.59
C PRO A 68 11.85 -8.16 -17.58
N GLY A 69 10.95 -8.77 -18.34
CA GLY A 69 11.27 -9.79 -19.36
C GLY A 69 11.12 -11.25 -18.94
N THR A 70 10.66 -11.53 -17.71
CA THR A 70 10.48 -12.92 -17.24
C THR A 70 9.10 -13.51 -17.58
N LEU A 71 8.08 -12.68 -17.84
CA LEU A 71 6.74 -13.06 -18.28
C LEU A 71 6.17 -12.00 -19.23
N PRO A 72 5.36 -12.39 -20.25
CA PRO A 72 4.70 -11.44 -21.13
C PRO A 72 3.63 -10.61 -20.36
N ASP A 73 3.49 -9.33 -20.71
CA ASP A 73 2.63 -8.33 -20.03
C ASP A 73 1.13 -8.71 -19.93
N ASN A 74 0.70 -9.78 -20.60
CA ASN A 74 -0.69 -10.23 -20.68
C ASN A 74 -1.14 -11.15 -19.53
N GLU A 75 -0.25 -11.65 -18.67
CA GLU A 75 -0.61 -12.55 -17.54
C GLU A 75 -0.95 -11.81 -16.24
N TRP A 76 -1.04 -10.48 -16.28
CA TRP A 76 -1.22 -9.61 -15.11
C TRP A 76 -2.68 -9.24 -14.79
N ARG A 77 -3.67 -9.78 -15.52
CA ARG A 77 -5.10 -9.46 -15.33
C ARG A 77 -5.87 -10.55 -14.62
#